data_AF-A0A7W0UKR6-F1
#
_entry.id   AF-A0A7W0UKR6-F1
#
_cell.length_a   1.000
_cell.length_b   1.000
_cell.length_c   1.000
_cell.angle_alpha   90.00
_cell.angle_beta   90.00
_cell.angle_gamma   90.00
#
_symmetry.space_group_name_H-M   'P 1'
#
loop_
_entity.id
_entity.type
_entity.pdbx_description
1 polymer ?
#
loop_
_entity_poly.entity_id
_entity_poly.type
_entity_poly.pdbx_seq_one_letter_code
_entity_poly.pdbx_strand_id
1 'polypeptide(L)' 'IAVRVEGMNSPEMNTAEGKAAKVYAESLLPPGTQVMLTARKKDKYGRFLARITLPNGDDFSTSMITAGHAVAYLT' A
#
# COMPACT_ATOMS: atom_id res chain seq x y z
N ILE A 1 -14.59 2.96 -0.41
CA ILE A 1 -14.01 1.60 -0.37
C ILE A 1 -12.66 1.70 0.36
N ALA A 2 -12.36 0.80 1.29
CA ALA A 2 -11.07 0.77 1.99
C ALA A 2 -10.27 -0.48 1.56
N VAL A 3 -8.97 -0.31 1.34
CA VAL A 3 -8.08 -1.37 0.83
C VAL A 3 -6.88 -1.51 1.77
N ARG A 4 -6.54 -2.76 2.11
CA ARG A 4 -5.23 -3.14 2.66
C ARG A 4 -4.37 -3.65 1.52
N VAL A 5 -3.20 -3.06 1.36
CA VAL A 5 -2.25 -3.52 0.34
C VAL A 5 -1.73 -4.89 0.75
N GLU A 6 -1.79 -5.81 -0.20
CA GLU A 6 -1.34 -7.17 -0.03
C GLU A 6 0.18 -7.31 -0.20
N GLY A 7 0.77 -8.27 0.51
CA GLY A 7 2.20 -8.59 0.34
C GLY A 7 3.16 -7.70 1.13
N MET A 8 2.65 -6.72 1.88
CA MET A 8 3.47 -5.76 2.64
C MET A 8 2.87 -5.42 4.01
N ASN A 9 3.72 -4.99 4.94
CA ASN A 9 3.34 -4.28 6.16
C ASN A 9 4.17 -2.99 6.27
N SER A 10 3.52 -1.87 6.55
CA SER A 10 4.17 -0.61 6.89
C SER A 10 4.31 -0.48 8.42
N PRO A 11 5.24 0.38 8.92
CA PRO A 11 5.28 0.76 10.33
C PRO A 11 3.98 1.41 10.80
N GLU A 12 3.77 1.40 12.12
CA GLU A 12 2.57 2.00 12.74
C GLU A 12 2.54 3.52 12.58
N MET A 13 1.37 4.06 12.24
CA MET A 13 1.20 5.48 11.86
C MET A 13 1.64 6.48 12.95
N ASN A 14 1.60 6.08 14.21
CA ASN A 14 1.98 6.92 15.34
C ASN A 14 3.50 7.00 15.58
N THR A 15 4.32 6.27 14.81
CA THR A 15 5.79 6.36 14.87
C THR A 15 6.36 7.34 13.84
N ALA A 16 7.64 7.68 13.95
CA ALA A 16 8.31 8.54 12.96
C ALA A 16 8.40 7.86 11.59
N GLU A 17 8.67 6.55 11.60
CA GLU A 17 8.78 5.71 10.40
C GLU A 17 7.42 5.56 9.71
N GLY A 18 6.32 5.41 10.47
CA GLY A 18 4.98 5.34 9.90
C GLY A 18 4.57 6.64 9.21
N LYS A 19 4.91 7.79 9.80
CA LYS A 19 4.72 9.10 9.16
C LYS A 19 5.54 9.23 7.88
N ALA A 20 6.82 8.82 7.90
CA ALA A 20 7.67 8.84 6.72
C ALA A 20 7.12 7.93 5.60
N ALA A 21 6.68 6.72 5.95
CA ALA A 21 6.06 5.78 5.01
C ALA A 21 4.77 6.35 4.39
N LYS A 22 3.95 7.05 5.18
CA LYS A 22 2.77 7.75 4.67
C LYS A 22 3.14 8.82 3.64
N VAL A 23 4.11 9.68 3.94
CA VAL A 23 4.53 10.74 3.00
C VAL A 23 5.03 10.13 1.69
N TYR A 24 5.82 9.06 1.76
CA TYR A 24 6.29 8.39 0.55
C TYR A 24 5.14 7.73 -0.24
N ALA A 25 4.21 7.06 0.44
CA ALA A 25 3.00 6.52 -0.18
C ALA A 25 2.19 7.59 -0.92
N GLU A 26 1.98 8.76 -0.32
CA GLU A 26 1.27 9.90 -0.92
C GLU A 26 2.05 10.50 -2.10
N SER A 27 3.38 10.39 -2.14
CA SER A 27 4.19 10.80 -3.30
C SER A 27 4.06 9.86 -4.50
N LEU A 28 3.89 8.55 -4.26
CA LEU A 28 3.65 7.54 -5.30
C LEU A 28 2.20 7.56 -5.79
N LEU A 29 1.27 7.81 -4.87
CA LEU A 29 -0.16 7.78 -5.11
C LEU A 29 -0.85 9.02 -4.51
N PRO A 30 -0.70 10.20 -5.12
CA PRO A 30 -1.39 11.39 -4.67
C PRO A 30 -2.92 11.21 -4.67
N PRO A 31 -3.66 11.88 -3.78
CA PRO A 31 -5.12 11.87 -3.81
C PRO A 31 -5.68 12.22 -5.18
N GLY A 32 -6.66 11.44 -5.66
CA GLY A 32 -7.25 11.59 -6.99
C GLY A 32 -6.57 10.77 -8.09
N THR A 33 -5.42 10.15 -7.82
CA THR A 33 -4.76 9.25 -8.77
C THR A 33 -5.62 8.03 -9.06
N GLN A 34 -5.82 7.73 -10.35
CA GLN A 34 -6.49 6.50 -10.77
C GLN A 34 -5.52 5.32 -10.73
N VAL A 35 -5.97 4.20 -10.19
CA VAL A 35 -5.18 2.96 -10.08
C VAL A 35 -6.01 1.75 -10.46
N MET A 36 -5.32 0.68 -10.82
CA MET A 36 -5.94 -0.63 -10.96
C MET A 36 -5.84 -1.39 -9.64
N LEU A 37 -6.99 -1.88 -9.16
CA LEU A 37 -7.07 -2.74 -7.99
C LEU A 37 -7.31 -4.18 -8.43
N THR A 38 -6.43 -5.09 -8.04
CA THR A 38 -6.67 -6.53 -8.17
C THR A 38 -6.98 -7.09 -6.79
N ALA A 39 -8.28 -7.13 -6.45
CA ALA A 39 -8.76 -7.56 -5.14
C ALA A 39 -8.97 -9.07 -5.07
N ARG A 40 -8.52 -9.70 -3.97
CA ARG A 40 -8.71 -11.14 -3.76
C ARG A 40 -9.90 -11.47 -2.86
N LYS A 41 -10.03 -10.76 -1.73
CA LYS A 41 -11.07 -11.02 -0.71
C LYS A 41 -11.33 -9.79 0.15
N LYS A 42 -12.51 -9.74 0.78
CA LYS A 42 -12.74 -8.83 1.92
C LYS A 42 -12.15 -9.46 3.18
N ASP A 43 -11.44 -8.67 3.98
CA ASP A 43 -10.94 -9.07 5.29
C ASP A 43 -12.09 -9.04 6.34
N LYS A 44 -11.80 -9.53 7.56
CA LYS A 44 -12.76 -9.56 8.68
C LYS A 44 -13.24 -8.17 9.15
N TYR A 45 -12.60 -7.10 8.68
CA TYR A 45 -12.93 -5.71 8.97
C TYR A 45 -13.63 -5.03 7.79
N GLY A 46 -13.98 -5.78 6.74
CA GLY A 46 -14.66 -5.27 5.54
C GLY A 46 -13.77 -4.55 4.54
N ARG A 47 -12.43 -4.58 4.71
CA ARG A 47 -11.46 -3.99 3.77
C ARG A 47 -11.13 -4.99 2.67
N PHE A 48 -10.87 -4.52 1.45
CA PHE A 48 -10.31 -5.41 0.44
C PHE A 48 -8.84 -5.66 0.71
N LEU A 49 -8.42 -6.92 0.65
CA LEU A 49 -7.00 -7.26 0.46
C LEU A 49 -6.73 -7.28 -1.05
N ALA A 50 -5.86 -6.38 -1.51
CA ALA A 50 -5.64 -6.19 -2.94
C ALA A 50 -4.20 -5.77 -3.27
N ARG A 51 -3.78 -6.07 -4.50
CA ARG A 51 -2.65 -5.41 -5.15
C ARG A 51 -3.10 -4.11 -5.81
N ILE A 52 -2.19 -3.14 -5.85
CA ILE A 52 -2.41 -1.83 -6.47
C ILE A 52 -1.35 -1.65 -7.55
N THR A 53 -1.80 -1.52 -8.79
CA THR A 53 -0.94 -1.14 -9.91
C THR A 53 -1.08 0.36 -10.17
N LEU A 54 0.06 1.06 -10.17
CA LEU A 54 0.18 2.49 -10.41
C LEU A 54 -0.03 2.83 -11.90
N PRO A 55 -0.29 4.11 -12.25
CA PRO A 55 -0.51 4.53 -13.64
C PRO A 55 0.64 4.18 -14.59
N ASN A 56 1.86 4.12 -14.07
CA ASN A 56 3.06 3.76 -14.84
C ASN A 56 3.27 2.23 -14.97
N GLY A 57 2.39 1.42 -14.40
CA GLY A 57 2.46 -0.04 -14.42
C GLY A 57 3.20 -0.66 -13.21
N ASP A 58 3.79 0.15 -12.33
CA ASP A 58 4.52 -0.37 -11.16
C ASP A 58 3.57 -0.95 -10.11
N ASP A 59 4.06 -1.95 -9.37
CA ASP A 59 3.37 -2.49 -8.19
C ASP A 59 3.70 -1.64 -6.97
N PHE A 60 2.67 -1.03 -6.36
CA PHE A 60 2.82 -0.12 -5.23
C PHE A 60 3.52 -0.79 -4.03
N SER A 61 3.23 -2.07 -3.77
CA SER A 61 3.82 -2.78 -2.63
C SER A 61 5.33 -2.93 -2.80
N THR A 62 5.77 -3.23 -4.02
CA THR A 62 7.18 -3.32 -4.40
C THR A 62 7.87 -1.98 -4.23
N SER A 63 7.29 -0.89 -4.74
CA SER A 63 7.86 0.46 -4.59
C SER A 63 8.04 0.87 -3.12
N MET A 64 7.08 0.52 -2.25
CA MET A 64 7.15 0.80 -0.81
C MET A 64 8.25 -0.02 -0.10
N ILE A 65 8.37 -1.31 -0.43
CA ILE A 65 9.38 -2.20 0.16
C ILE A 65 10.78 -1.80 -0.29
N THR A 66 10.98 -1.57 -1.59
CA THR A 66 12.28 -1.19 -2.15
C THR A 66 12.79 0.14 -1.58
N ALA A 67 11.89 1.07 -1.28
CA ALA A 67 12.24 2.34 -0.65
C ALA A 67 12.42 2.26 0.88
N GLY A 68 12.26 1.08 1.50
CA GLY A 68 12.43 0.90 2.94
C GLY A 68 11.26 1.41 3.79
N HIS A 69 10.12 1.72 3.18
CA HIS A 69 8.91 2.22 3.86
C HIS A 69 7.93 1.11 4.24
N ALA A 70 8.26 -0.14 3.91
CA ALA A 70 7.52 -1.33 4.31
C ALA A 70 8.41 -2.57 4.26
N VAL A 71 7.92 -3.66 4.85
CA VAL A 71 8.54 -4.99 4.77
C VAL A 71 7.63 -5.97 4.05
N ALA A 72 8.24 -6.94 3.35
CA ALA A 72 7.51 -8.02 2.71
C ALA A 72 6.73 -8.83 3.77
N TYR A 73 5.48 -9.17 3.45
CA TYR A 73 4.63 -9.97 4.32
C TYR A 73 3.96 -11.07 3.50
N LEU A 74 4.25 -12.33 3.85
CA LEU A 74 3.60 -13.49 3.26
C LEU A 74 2.29 -13.73 4.02
N THR A 75 1.17 -13.29 3.43
CA THR A 75 -0.19 -13.66 3.85
C THR A 75 -0.61 -15.01 3.33
#